data_AF-A0A350DJ00-F1
#
_entry.id   AF-A0A350DJ00-F1
#
_cell.length_a   1.000
_cell.length_b   1.000
_cell.length_c   1.000
_cell.angle_alpha   90.00
_cell.angle_beta   90.00
_cell.angle_gamma   90.00
#
_symmetry.space_group_name_H-M   'P 1'
#
loop_
_entity.id
_entity.type
_entity.pdbx_description
1 polymer ?
#
loop_
_entity_poly.entity_id
_entity_poly.type
_entity_poly.pdbx_seq_one_letter_code
_entity_poly.pdbx_strand_id
1 'polypeptide(L)'
;ADIDRLSREVPQLCKVAPNTQKYHIEDVHRAGGIMAILGELDRAGVLDTSVPTVYGDSLKAALEEWDIMRSPSSEVVEFFKAGPGGVPTQTAFSQSARWPSLDGDRATGCIRDLEHAFSREGGLAVLYGNIALDGCVVKTAGVDDSILVFEGKAHVVESQDQAVANVLEGKVKEGDVVVIRYEGPKGGPGMQEML
;
A
#
# COMPACT_ATOMS: atom_id res chain seq x y z
N ALA A 1 18.26 -3.95 -2.57
CA ALA A 1 18.98 -3.42 -1.39
C ALA A 1 18.23 -2.28 -0.71
N ASP A 2 18.03 -1.12 -1.34
CA ASP A 2 17.39 0.02 -0.65
C ASP A 2 15.94 -0.21 -0.25
N ILE A 3 15.13 -0.87 -1.09
CA ILE A 3 13.73 -1.19 -0.75
C ILE A 3 13.65 -2.04 0.52
N ASP A 4 14.46 -3.11 0.61
CA ASP A 4 14.48 -3.99 1.79
C ASP A 4 14.93 -3.24 3.04
N ARG A 5 16.01 -2.44 2.91
CA ARG A 5 16.53 -1.62 4.01
C ARG A 5 15.47 -0.65 4.53
N LEU A 6 14.83 0.12 3.64
CA LEU A 6 13.79 1.07 4.01
C LEU A 6 12.55 0.36 4.57
N SER A 7 12.17 -0.80 4.05
CA SER A 7 10.99 -1.52 4.55
C SER A 7 11.13 -1.94 6.01
N ARG A 8 12.35 -2.18 6.50
CA ARG A 8 12.59 -2.50 7.92
C ARG A 8 12.46 -1.31 8.86
N GLU A 9 12.51 -0.09 8.33
CA GLU A 9 12.51 1.15 9.09
C GLU A 9 11.19 1.92 8.98
N VAL A 10 10.48 1.78 7.85
CA VAL A 10 9.24 2.51 7.57
C VAL A 10 8.02 1.73 8.09
N PRO A 11 7.23 2.26 9.04
CA PRO A 11 6.09 1.56 9.60
C PRO A 11 4.89 1.51 8.63
N GLN A 12 4.05 0.48 8.78
CA GLN A 12 2.76 0.40 8.08
C GLN A 12 1.67 1.14 8.87
N LEU A 13 1.46 2.41 8.53
CA LEU A 13 0.51 3.30 9.23
C LEU A 13 -0.93 3.23 8.70
N CYS A 14 -1.12 2.71 7.48
CA CYS A 14 -2.42 2.64 6.84
C CYS A 14 -2.60 1.27 6.15
N LYS A 15 -3.81 0.71 6.28
CA LYS A 15 -4.26 -0.46 5.52
C LYS A 15 -5.55 -0.07 4.80
N VAL A 16 -5.56 -0.25 3.48
CA VAL A 16 -6.71 -0.02 2.60
C VAL A 16 -7.02 -1.25 1.78
N ALA A 17 -8.21 -1.33 1.22
CA ALA A 17 -8.56 -2.33 0.23
C ALA A 17 -7.48 -2.42 -0.87
N PRO A 18 -7.06 -3.64 -1.28
CA PRO A 18 -7.63 -4.94 -0.89
C PRO A 18 -7.09 -5.54 0.41
N ASN A 19 -6.09 -4.95 1.06
CA ASN A 19 -5.46 -5.50 2.29
C ASN A 19 -6.41 -5.52 3.51
N THR A 20 -7.49 -4.72 3.48
CA THR A 20 -8.56 -4.73 4.48
C THR A 20 -9.89 -4.44 3.81
N GLN A 21 -10.97 -4.94 4.39
CA GLN A 21 -12.34 -4.62 3.97
C GLN A 21 -12.90 -3.38 4.71
N LYS A 22 -12.14 -2.82 5.67
CA LYS A 22 -12.62 -1.72 6.53
C LYS A 22 -12.51 -0.35 5.88
N TYR A 23 -11.47 -0.11 5.07
CA TYR A 23 -11.12 1.22 4.58
C TYR A 23 -10.87 1.22 3.08
N HIS A 24 -11.40 2.24 2.41
CA HIS A 24 -11.24 2.53 1.00
C HIS A 24 -10.55 3.90 0.82
N ILE A 25 -10.32 4.33 -0.43
CA ILE A 25 -9.55 5.55 -0.70
C ILE A 25 -10.26 6.81 -0.18
N GLU A 26 -11.58 6.84 -0.19
CA GLU A 26 -12.37 7.92 0.39
C GLU A 26 -12.21 8.03 1.91
N ASP A 27 -11.94 6.93 2.60
CA ASP A 27 -11.66 6.93 4.05
C ASP A 27 -10.26 7.47 4.33
N VAL A 28 -9.27 7.13 3.47
CA VAL A 28 -7.93 7.70 3.56
C VAL A 28 -8.00 9.21 3.34
N HIS A 29 -8.74 9.67 2.34
CA HIS A 29 -8.95 11.11 2.09
C HIS A 29 -9.57 11.78 3.32
N ARG A 30 -10.64 11.20 3.87
CA ARG A 30 -11.30 11.68 5.09
C ARG A 30 -10.35 11.72 6.30
N ALA A 31 -9.33 10.86 6.35
CA ALA A 31 -8.33 10.83 7.41
C ALA A 31 -7.17 11.83 7.23
N GLY A 32 -7.23 12.69 6.21
CA GLY A 32 -6.20 13.67 5.86
C GLY A 32 -5.31 13.24 4.68
N GLY A 33 -5.66 12.16 4.00
CA GLY A 33 -5.04 11.73 2.77
C GLY A 33 -3.56 11.35 2.90
N ILE A 34 -2.83 11.53 1.81
CA ILE A 34 -1.38 11.33 1.77
C ILE A 34 -0.64 12.27 2.73
N MET A 35 -1.14 13.50 2.93
CA MET A 35 -0.51 14.47 3.84
C MET A 35 -0.55 14.02 5.29
N ALA A 36 -1.63 13.37 5.72
CA ALA A 36 -1.68 12.74 7.04
C ALA A 36 -0.72 11.55 7.16
N ILE A 37 -0.61 10.69 6.14
CA ILE A 37 0.36 9.57 6.15
C ILE A 37 1.80 10.12 6.26
N LEU A 38 2.15 11.09 5.42
CA LEU A 38 3.46 11.74 5.46
C LEU A 38 3.70 12.48 6.79
N GLY A 39 2.66 13.11 7.35
CA GLY A 39 2.73 13.76 8.66
C GLY A 39 3.04 12.80 9.79
N GLU A 40 2.44 11.60 9.79
CA GLU A 40 2.78 10.56 10.77
C GLU A 40 4.18 9.97 10.53
N LEU A 41 4.64 9.84 9.29
CA LEU A 41 6.02 9.42 8.98
C LEU A 41 7.06 10.47 9.42
N ASP A 42 6.75 11.76 9.30
CA ASP A 42 7.55 12.87 9.85
C ASP A 42 7.61 12.78 11.38
N ARG A 43 6.46 12.59 12.05
CA ARG A 43 6.39 12.36 13.50
C ARG A 43 7.15 11.12 13.95
N ALA A 44 7.19 10.07 13.11
CA ALA A 44 7.99 8.87 13.36
C ALA A 44 9.49 9.06 13.09
N GLY A 45 9.90 10.19 12.49
CA GLY A 45 11.31 10.52 12.22
C GLY A 45 11.92 9.77 11.04
N VAL A 46 11.11 9.21 10.14
CA VAL A 46 11.56 8.40 9.00
C VAL A 46 11.41 9.11 7.64
N LEU A 47 11.04 10.39 7.65
CA LEU A 47 10.79 11.20 6.46
C LEU A 47 11.72 12.42 6.43
N ASP A 48 12.48 12.59 5.34
CA ASP A 48 13.20 13.84 5.09
C ASP A 48 12.25 14.91 4.57
N THR A 49 11.99 15.92 5.41
CA THR A 49 11.05 17.01 5.09
C THR A 49 11.74 18.27 4.56
N SER A 50 13.06 18.25 4.34
CA SER A 50 13.84 19.40 3.88
C SER A 50 13.70 19.70 2.39
N VAL A 51 13.26 18.71 1.60
CA VAL A 51 13.16 18.80 0.13
C VAL A 51 11.97 19.65 -0.32
N PRO A 52 12.08 20.44 -1.40
CA PRO A 52 10.98 21.26 -1.93
C PRO A 52 9.86 20.43 -2.55
N THR A 53 8.67 21.02 -2.67
CA THR A 53 7.54 20.48 -3.45
C THR A 53 7.30 21.35 -4.69
N VAL A 54 6.38 20.95 -5.57
CA VAL A 54 6.07 21.73 -6.79
C VAL A 54 5.48 23.12 -6.49
N TYR A 55 4.98 23.36 -5.28
CA TYR A 55 4.29 24.60 -4.90
C TYR A 55 4.85 25.26 -3.64
N GLY A 56 5.85 24.67 -2.98
CA GLY A 56 6.35 25.15 -1.70
C GLY A 56 7.83 24.87 -1.49
N ASP A 57 8.43 25.66 -0.61
CA ASP A 57 9.88 25.66 -0.36
C ASP A 57 10.40 24.37 0.29
N SER A 58 9.54 23.64 1.01
CA SER A 58 9.88 22.35 1.62
C SER A 58 8.64 21.47 1.84
N LEU A 59 8.85 20.17 1.95
CA LEU A 59 7.82 19.21 2.36
C LEU A 59 7.35 19.51 3.79
N LYS A 60 8.23 20.02 4.65
CA LYS A 60 7.85 20.49 5.98
C LYS A 60 6.79 21.59 5.89
N ALA A 61 7.01 22.61 5.07
CA ALA A 61 6.03 23.69 4.88
C ALA A 61 4.68 23.16 4.35
N ALA A 62 4.72 22.22 3.40
CA ALA A 62 3.52 21.56 2.91
C ALA A 62 2.78 20.78 4.02
N LEU A 63 3.51 20.09 4.91
CA LEU A 63 2.90 19.39 6.04
C LEU A 63 2.29 20.36 7.06
N GLU A 64 2.95 21.50 7.37
CA GLU A 64 2.38 22.52 8.28
C GLU A 64 1.01 23.03 7.79
N GLU A 65 0.82 23.14 6.48
CA GLU A 65 -0.44 23.61 5.89
C GLU A 65 -1.49 22.50 5.78
N TRP A 66 -1.12 21.31 5.31
CA TRP A 66 -2.08 20.29 4.87
C TRP A 66 -2.29 19.12 5.83
N ASP A 67 -1.42 18.90 6.81
CA ASP A 67 -1.61 17.81 7.79
C ASP A 67 -2.69 18.18 8.81
N ILE A 68 -3.77 17.39 8.83
CA ILE A 68 -4.92 17.63 9.71
C ILE A 68 -4.60 17.51 11.21
N MET A 69 -3.45 16.90 11.56
CA MET A 69 -2.98 16.78 12.95
C MET A 69 -2.19 17.99 13.44
N ARG A 70 -1.96 18.99 12.59
CA ARG A 70 -1.27 20.23 12.97
C ARG A 70 -2.27 21.34 13.23
N SER A 71 -2.17 22.45 12.52
CA SER A 71 -3.09 23.60 12.63
C SER A 71 -3.72 23.88 11.26
N PRO A 72 -4.51 22.94 10.71
CA PRO A 72 -5.10 23.09 9.39
C PRO A 72 -6.08 24.28 9.36
N SER A 73 -6.14 24.98 8.23
CA SER A 73 -7.16 26.00 8.00
C SER A 73 -8.55 25.36 7.87
N SER A 74 -9.61 26.16 8.00
CA SER A 74 -10.98 25.68 7.73
C SER A 74 -11.16 25.19 6.30
N GLU A 75 -10.40 25.73 5.35
CA GLU A 75 -10.43 25.33 3.93
C GLU A 75 -9.80 23.95 3.75
N VAL A 76 -8.69 23.65 4.43
CA VAL A 76 -8.06 22.32 4.43
C VAL A 76 -8.97 21.28 5.08
N VAL A 77 -9.63 21.64 6.18
CA VAL A 77 -10.62 20.76 6.82
C VAL A 77 -11.78 20.47 5.86
N GLU A 78 -12.33 21.49 5.20
CA GLU A 78 -13.41 21.33 4.23
C GLU A 78 -12.99 20.51 3.01
N PHE A 79 -11.74 20.65 2.56
CA PHE A 79 -11.16 19.86 1.46
C PHE A 79 -11.13 18.35 1.79
N PHE A 80 -10.63 17.97 2.96
CA PHE A 80 -10.59 16.56 3.36
C PHE A 80 -11.96 15.98 3.74
N LYS A 81 -12.97 16.84 3.98
CA LYS A 81 -14.35 16.38 4.14
C LYS A 81 -15.00 15.93 2.84
N ALA A 82 -14.38 16.11 1.66
CA ALA A 82 -14.89 15.58 0.40
C ALA A 82 -15.27 14.09 0.53
N GLY A 83 -16.54 13.79 0.28
CA GLY A 83 -17.12 12.45 0.46
C GLY A 83 -17.70 11.90 -0.84
N PRO A 84 -17.97 10.59 -0.88
CA PRO A 84 -18.60 9.97 -2.03
C PRO A 84 -20.02 10.51 -2.22
N GLY A 85 -20.40 10.77 -3.47
CA GLY A 85 -21.73 11.28 -3.82
C GLY A 85 -22.86 10.29 -3.53
N GLY A 86 -22.59 8.98 -3.63
CA GLY A 86 -23.55 7.91 -3.33
C GLY A 86 -24.79 7.86 -4.24
N VAL A 87 -24.89 8.77 -5.22
CA VAL A 87 -26.03 8.89 -6.14
C VAL A 87 -25.54 8.99 -7.59
N PRO A 88 -26.29 8.45 -8.56
CA PRO A 88 -25.97 8.62 -9.97
C PRO A 88 -26.00 10.10 -10.38
N THR A 89 -24.99 10.55 -11.11
CA THR A 89 -24.94 11.91 -11.68
C THR A 89 -24.79 11.83 -13.20
N GLN A 90 -25.52 12.68 -13.92
CA GLN A 90 -25.46 12.78 -15.38
C GLN A 90 -24.85 14.10 -15.86
N THR A 91 -24.53 15.00 -14.92
CA THR A 91 -23.92 16.31 -15.19
C THR A 91 -22.56 16.36 -14.52
N ALA A 92 -21.52 16.72 -15.26
CA ALA A 92 -20.17 16.83 -14.72
C ALA A 92 -20.12 17.86 -13.57
N PHE A 93 -19.34 17.56 -12.53
CA PHE A 93 -19.14 18.44 -11.36
C PHE A 93 -20.42 18.80 -10.59
N SER A 94 -21.50 18.03 -10.72
CA SER A 94 -22.80 18.34 -10.09
C SER A 94 -22.95 17.81 -8.66
N GLN A 95 -21.87 17.37 -8.02
CA GLN A 95 -21.88 16.82 -6.66
C GLN A 95 -20.92 17.59 -5.76
N SER A 96 -21.30 17.75 -4.51
CA SER A 96 -20.51 18.40 -3.47
C SER A 96 -20.64 17.66 -2.14
N ALA A 97 -20.74 16.33 -2.19
CA ALA A 97 -20.95 15.53 -0.99
C ALA A 97 -19.77 15.70 -0.01
N ARG A 98 -20.10 15.73 1.28
CA ARG A 98 -19.15 15.91 2.36
C ARG A 98 -19.45 14.97 3.51
N TRP A 99 -18.40 14.44 4.12
CA TRP A 99 -18.49 13.77 5.41
C TRP A 99 -18.87 14.78 6.50
N PRO A 100 -19.59 14.36 7.55
CA PRO A 100 -19.92 15.26 8.66
C PRO A 100 -18.67 15.66 9.46
N SER A 101 -17.66 14.79 9.52
CA SER A 101 -16.40 14.98 10.25
C SER A 101 -15.22 14.30 9.54
N LEU A 102 -13.99 14.72 9.84
CA LEU A 102 -12.76 14.02 9.46
C LEU A 102 -12.51 12.80 10.36
N ASP A 103 -11.63 11.91 9.91
CA ASP A 103 -11.07 10.83 10.72
C ASP A 103 -9.68 11.22 11.27
N GLY A 104 -9.68 11.76 12.49
CA GLY A 104 -8.46 12.12 13.22
C GLY A 104 -7.98 11.06 14.21
N ASP A 105 -8.59 9.87 14.26
CA ASP A 105 -8.22 8.83 15.23
C ASP A 105 -6.94 8.11 14.79
N ARG A 106 -5.82 8.44 15.43
CA ARG A 106 -4.51 7.83 15.16
C ARG A 106 -4.27 6.49 15.87
N ALA A 107 -5.19 6.03 16.72
CA ALA A 107 -5.08 4.73 17.36
C ALA A 107 -5.82 3.64 16.57
N THR A 108 -7.08 3.91 16.17
CA THR A 108 -7.92 2.88 15.54
C THR A 108 -8.54 3.26 14.20
N GLY A 109 -8.32 4.50 13.77
CA GLY A 109 -8.78 5.05 12.50
C GLY A 109 -8.03 4.52 11.28
N CYS A 110 -8.30 5.15 10.14
CA CYS A 110 -7.79 4.74 8.83
C CYS A 110 -6.27 4.90 8.69
N ILE A 111 -5.74 6.00 9.25
CA ILE A 111 -4.30 6.30 9.34
C ILE A 111 -3.94 6.34 10.81
N ARG A 112 -2.89 5.60 11.19
CA ARG A 112 -2.46 5.44 12.58
C ARG A 112 -1.11 6.09 12.85
N ASP A 113 -0.86 6.40 14.11
CA ASP A 113 0.46 6.79 14.58
C ASP A 113 1.41 5.58 14.66
N LEU A 114 2.68 5.84 14.99
CA LEU A 114 3.71 4.82 15.11
C LEU A 114 3.42 3.79 16.24
N GLU A 115 2.81 4.22 17.35
CA GLU A 115 2.54 3.33 18.49
C GLU A 115 1.48 2.29 18.12
N HIS A 116 0.48 2.69 17.33
CA HIS A 116 -0.65 1.87 16.91
C HIS A 116 -0.52 1.33 15.48
N ALA A 117 0.65 1.50 14.86
CA ALA A 117 0.94 1.03 13.51
C ALA A 117 0.58 -0.45 13.33
N PHE A 118 0.10 -0.83 12.13
CA PHE A 118 -0.27 -2.21 11.85
C PHE A 118 0.94 -3.16 11.84
N SER A 119 2.10 -2.62 11.51
CA SER A 119 3.41 -3.27 11.53
C SER A 119 4.47 -2.18 11.69
N ARG A 120 5.57 -2.50 12.36
CA ARG A 120 6.74 -1.63 12.43
C ARG A 120 7.62 -1.70 11.17
N GLU A 121 7.32 -2.65 10.29
CA GLU A 121 7.96 -2.82 8.99
C GLU A 121 6.94 -2.60 7.86
N GLY A 122 7.40 -2.04 6.74
CA GLY A 122 6.59 -1.53 5.63
C GLY A 122 6.00 -2.61 4.73
N GLY A 123 6.36 -3.87 4.93
CA GLY A 123 5.67 -5.00 4.31
C GLY A 123 6.17 -5.40 2.93
N LEU A 124 7.39 -5.00 2.54
CA LEU A 124 8.08 -5.44 1.33
C LEU A 124 9.45 -6.02 1.70
N ALA A 125 9.75 -7.23 1.24
CA ALA A 125 11.07 -7.83 1.40
C ALA A 125 11.70 -8.13 0.04
N VAL A 126 13.03 -8.02 -0.03
CA VAL A 126 13.81 -8.47 -1.20
C VAL A 126 14.57 -9.73 -0.82
N LEU A 127 14.22 -10.85 -1.46
CA LEU A 127 14.86 -12.15 -1.22
C LEU A 127 15.97 -12.41 -2.23
N TYR A 128 17.03 -13.08 -1.77
CA TYR A 128 18.20 -13.44 -2.58
C TYR A 128 18.51 -14.92 -2.44
N GLY A 129 19.12 -15.49 -3.48
CA GLY A 129 19.57 -16.89 -3.47
C GLY A 129 20.00 -17.35 -4.85
N ASN A 130 20.31 -18.64 -4.99
CA ASN A 130 20.72 -19.23 -6.25
C ASN A 130 19.64 -19.17 -7.35
N ILE A 131 18.36 -19.06 -6.99
CA ILE A 131 17.24 -18.91 -7.93
C ILE A 131 17.01 -17.44 -8.32
N ALA A 132 17.33 -16.50 -7.42
CA ALA A 132 17.12 -15.06 -7.60
C ALA A 132 18.42 -14.31 -7.29
N LEU A 133 19.41 -14.43 -8.18
CA LEU A 133 20.75 -13.85 -7.99
C LEU A 133 20.68 -12.31 -7.88
N ASP A 134 19.84 -11.68 -8.70
CA ASP A 134 19.63 -10.23 -8.70
C ASP A 134 18.48 -9.80 -7.76
N GLY A 135 17.87 -10.77 -7.06
CA GLY A 135 16.79 -10.58 -6.09
C GLY A 135 15.38 -10.77 -6.66
N CYS A 136 14.43 -11.06 -5.78
CA CYS A 136 13.00 -11.03 -6.04
C CYS A 136 12.24 -10.33 -4.90
N VAL A 137 11.03 -9.86 -5.17
CA VAL A 137 10.24 -9.07 -4.21
C VAL A 137 9.06 -9.88 -3.71
N VAL A 138 8.79 -9.81 -2.41
CA VAL A 138 7.57 -10.32 -1.78
C VAL A 138 6.94 -9.24 -0.92
N LYS A 139 5.60 -9.16 -0.96
CA LYS A 139 4.83 -8.29 -0.08
C LYS A 139 4.49 -9.02 1.21
N THR A 140 5.39 -8.98 2.19
CA THR A 140 5.23 -9.67 3.48
C THR A 140 3.95 -9.27 4.22
N ALA A 141 3.47 -8.04 4.05
CA ALA A 141 2.21 -7.60 4.66
C ALA A 141 0.95 -8.33 4.16
N GLY A 142 1.04 -9.11 3.07
CA GLY A 142 -0.04 -9.95 2.54
C GLY A 142 0.19 -11.45 2.72
N VAL A 143 1.27 -11.86 3.40
CA VAL A 143 1.62 -13.27 3.64
C VAL A 143 1.18 -13.65 5.05
N ASP A 144 0.57 -14.82 5.23
CA ASP A 144 0.26 -15.34 6.56
C ASP A 144 1.55 -15.71 7.31
N ASP A 145 1.64 -15.35 8.60
CA ASP A 145 2.84 -15.56 9.42
C ASP A 145 3.30 -17.03 9.43
N SER A 146 2.38 -17.98 9.29
CA SER A 146 2.68 -19.42 9.25
C SER A 146 3.47 -19.88 8.03
N ILE A 147 3.52 -19.07 6.96
CA ILE A 147 4.19 -19.40 5.69
C ILE A 147 5.29 -18.39 5.32
N LEU A 148 5.78 -17.58 6.26
CA LEU A 148 6.97 -16.75 6.05
C LEU A 148 8.22 -17.57 5.69
N VAL A 149 8.26 -18.83 6.14
CA VAL A 149 9.19 -19.85 5.69
C VAL A 149 8.38 -21.01 5.14
N PHE A 150 8.55 -21.30 3.85
CA PHE A 150 7.85 -22.38 3.17
C PHE A 150 8.82 -23.16 2.29
N GLU A 151 8.77 -24.49 2.39
CA GLU A 151 9.53 -25.41 1.55
C GLU A 151 8.57 -26.44 0.97
N GLY A 152 8.72 -26.72 -0.32
CA GLY A 152 7.80 -27.59 -1.05
C GLY A 152 8.39 -28.09 -2.36
N LYS A 153 7.72 -29.06 -2.96
CA LYS A 153 8.13 -29.61 -4.26
C LYS A 153 7.82 -28.59 -5.35
N ALA A 154 8.79 -28.31 -6.22
CA ALA A 154 8.59 -27.39 -7.34
C ALA A 154 7.62 -27.98 -8.38
N HIS A 155 6.51 -27.29 -8.63
CA HIS A 155 5.60 -27.53 -9.74
C HIS A 155 5.83 -26.47 -10.82
N VAL A 156 6.68 -26.79 -11.80
CA VAL A 156 7.15 -25.84 -12.82
C VAL A 156 6.21 -25.81 -14.02
N VAL A 157 5.85 -24.60 -14.44
CA VAL A 157 5.05 -24.31 -15.63
C VAL A 157 5.66 -23.15 -16.41
N GLU A 158 5.35 -23.06 -17.69
CA GLU A 158 5.99 -22.10 -18.60
C GLU A 158 5.09 -20.93 -18.99
N SER A 159 3.86 -20.86 -18.44
CA SER A 159 2.94 -19.74 -18.60
C SER A 159 1.87 -19.69 -17.50
N GLN A 160 1.25 -18.52 -17.30
CA GLN A 160 0.07 -18.36 -16.43
C GLN A 160 -1.06 -19.30 -16.84
N ASP A 161 -1.38 -19.39 -18.13
CA ASP A 161 -2.46 -20.26 -18.64
C ASP A 161 -2.26 -21.72 -18.21
N GLN A 162 -1.02 -22.21 -18.29
CA GLN A 162 -0.69 -23.55 -17.85
C GLN A 162 -0.76 -23.70 -16.33
N ALA A 163 -0.36 -22.67 -15.57
CA ALA A 163 -0.49 -22.65 -14.12
C ALA A 163 -1.97 -22.79 -13.72
N VAL A 164 -2.84 -21.94 -14.29
CA VAL A 164 -4.29 -21.93 -14.04
C VAL A 164 -4.92 -23.27 -14.41
N ALA A 165 -4.64 -23.80 -15.60
CA ALA A 165 -5.15 -25.10 -16.03
C ALA A 165 -4.72 -26.22 -15.07
N ASN A 166 -3.45 -26.24 -14.65
CA ASN A 166 -2.95 -27.25 -13.72
C ASN A 166 -3.56 -27.15 -12.32
N VAL A 167 -3.83 -25.93 -11.83
CA VAL A 167 -4.53 -25.73 -10.56
C VAL A 167 -5.97 -26.23 -10.67
N LEU A 168 -6.69 -25.85 -11.72
CA LEU A 168 -8.10 -26.24 -11.94
C LEU A 168 -8.29 -27.74 -12.15
N GLU A 169 -7.33 -28.41 -12.82
CA GLU A 169 -7.31 -29.86 -13.00
C GLU A 169 -6.81 -30.62 -11.75
N GLY A 170 -6.45 -29.91 -10.68
CA GLY A 170 -5.96 -30.49 -9.43
C GLY A 170 -4.60 -31.18 -9.58
N LYS A 171 -3.77 -30.76 -10.54
CA LYS A 171 -2.39 -31.26 -10.72
C LYS A 171 -1.44 -30.68 -9.68
N VAL A 172 -1.66 -29.43 -9.26
CA VAL A 172 -0.98 -28.80 -8.12
C VAL A 172 -1.52 -29.38 -6.81
N LYS A 173 -0.63 -29.73 -5.89
CA LYS A 173 -0.97 -30.30 -4.58
C LYS A 173 -0.65 -29.33 -3.45
N GLU A 174 -1.34 -29.50 -2.32
CA GLU A 174 -0.97 -28.81 -1.09
C GLU A 174 0.49 -29.13 -0.74
N GLY A 175 1.26 -28.10 -0.39
CA GLY A 175 2.70 -28.22 -0.15
C GLY A 175 3.59 -28.07 -1.40
N ASP A 176 3.02 -27.90 -2.60
CA ASP A 176 3.81 -27.57 -3.79
C ASP A 176 4.22 -26.08 -3.83
N VAL A 177 5.38 -25.80 -4.40
CA VAL A 177 5.83 -24.46 -4.81
C VAL A 177 5.57 -24.32 -6.31
N VAL A 178 4.57 -23.55 -6.70
CA VAL A 178 4.29 -23.28 -8.12
C VAL A 178 5.31 -22.28 -8.67
N VAL A 179 6.06 -22.69 -9.71
CA VAL A 179 7.08 -21.85 -10.34
C VAL A 179 6.67 -21.60 -11.79
N ILE A 180 6.24 -20.37 -12.08
CA ILE A 180 5.84 -19.93 -13.43
C ILE A 180 7.03 -19.21 -14.07
N ARG A 181 7.54 -19.75 -15.18
CA ARG A 181 8.67 -19.16 -15.91
C ARG A 181 8.20 -18.48 -17.19
N TYR A 182 9.13 -17.75 -17.81
CA TYR A 182 8.89 -17.02 -19.05
C TYR A 182 7.79 -15.95 -18.98
N GLU A 183 7.46 -15.44 -17.78
CA GLU A 183 6.49 -14.33 -17.62
C GLU A 183 7.17 -12.98 -17.30
N GLY A 184 8.50 -12.92 -17.39
CA GLY A 184 9.26 -11.69 -17.20
C GLY A 184 9.12 -10.71 -18.40
N PRO A 185 9.76 -9.53 -18.33
CA PRO A 185 9.60 -8.46 -19.34
C PRO A 185 9.81 -8.88 -20.80
N LYS A 186 10.67 -9.88 -21.04
CA LYS A 186 10.95 -10.43 -22.38
C LYS A 186 10.24 -11.74 -22.66
N GLY A 187 9.95 -12.53 -21.62
CA GLY A 187 9.35 -13.85 -21.76
C GLY A 187 7.86 -13.76 -22.10
N GLY A 188 7.11 -13.04 -21.26
CA GLY A 188 5.64 -12.91 -21.35
C GLY A 188 5.18 -11.82 -22.32
N PRO A 189 6.13 -11.15 -22.98
CA PRO A 189 6.31 -9.69 -23.03
C PRO A 189 5.59 -8.82 -22.01
N GLY A 190 6.30 -7.80 -21.52
CA GLY A 190 5.72 -6.70 -20.75
C GLY A 190 5.52 -6.97 -19.26
N MET A 191 5.83 -8.18 -18.76
CA MET A 191 5.68 -8.57 -17.35
C MET A 191 4.24 -8.35 -16.87
N GLN A 192 3.33 -9.16 -17.43
CA GLN A 192 1.90 -9.03 -17.20
C GLN A 192 1.55 -9.24 -15.71
N GLU A 193 0.53 -8.51 -15.24
CA GLU A 193 -0.05 -8.79 -13.94
C GLU A 193 -0.87 -10.08 -14.02
N MET A 194 -0.40 -11.13 -13.33
CA MET A 194 -1.05 -12.44 -13.29
C MET A 194 -2.00 -12.48 -12.08
N LEU A 195 -3.27 -12.79 -12.33
CA LEU A 195 -4.35 -12.89 -11.34
C LEU A 195 -4.85 -14.33 -11.19
#